data_AF-B3T742-F1
#
_entry.id   AF-B3T742-F1
#
_cell.length_a   1.000
_cell.length_b   1.000
_cell.length_c   1.000
_cell.angle_alpha   90.00
_cell.angle_beta   90.00
_cell.angle_gamma   90.00
#
_symmetry.space_group_name_H-M   'P 1'
#
loop_
_entity.id
_entity.type
_entity.pdbx_description
1 polymer ?
#
loop_
_entity_poly.entity_id
_entity_poly.type
_entity_poly.pdbx_seq_one_letter_code
_entity_poly.pdbx_strand_id
1 'polypeptide(L)'
;MPKGEDGFINEKFIAELKRLTEYTVIERAMMEEVLKENEFNAEECSTEECQVQIGKILAVRKMIYVLLWKYGAEYTGTIKLVNIESGENEHSESVSYTGSVTSLVKEGIPRWIRSFYSRLNTAKITLISGNRNIEVTANGLDWGKIPIFDKELDQGMYKVQFSALGYENSTRNYRVNLGDQINEDITLRSKTRGKALTRFSFLPGIRAVLQL
;
A
#
# COMPACT_ATOMS: atom_id res chain seq x y z
N MET A 1 -7.17 -15.96 -25.38
CA MET A 1 -6.71 -16.95 -24.37
C MET A 1 -7.24 -18.32 -24.79
N PRO A 2 -6.49 -19.43 -24.63
CA PRO A 2 -7.00 -20.77 -24.86
C PRO A 2 -8.29 -21.05 -24.06
N LYS A 3 -9.25 -21.76 -24.67
CA LYS A 3 -10.56 -22.06 -24.07
C LYS A 3 -10.38 -22.94 -22.81
N GLY A 4 -10.93 -22.52 -21.67
CA GLY A 4 -10.84 -23.22 -20.40
C GLY A 4 -9.77 -22.69 -19.43
N GLU A 5 -8.80 -21.89 -19.93
CA GLU A 5 -7.83 -21.20 -19.05
C GLU A 5 -8.45 -20.00 -18.32
N ASP A 6 -9.49 -19.40 -18.90
CA ASP A 6 -10.23 -18.24 -18.40
C ASP A 6 -10.92 -18.51 -17.06
N GLY A 7 -11.58 -19.66 -16.91
CA GLY A 7 -12.17 -20.07 -15.63
C GLY A 7 -11.12 -20.18 -14.53
N PHE A 8 -10.01 -20.86 -14.82
CA PHE A 8 -8.92 -21.07 -13.86
C PHE A 8 -8.25 -19.75 -13.43
N ILE A 9 -8.04 -18.83 -14.36
CA ILE A 9 -7.52 -17.49 -14.07
C ILE A 9 -8.51 -16.70 -13.21
N ASN A 10 -9.79 -16.69 -13.59
CA ASN A 10 -10.82 -15.92 -12.87
C ASN A 10 -10.99 -16.41 -11.43
N GLU A 11 -11.07 -17.73 -11.22
CA GLU A 11 -11.11 -18.33 -9.89
C GLU A 11 -9.90 -17.94 -9.04
N LYS A 12 -8.70 -17.89 -9.64
CA LYS A 12 -7.51 -17.45 -8.91
C LYS A 12 -7.58 -15.99 -8.50
N PHE A 13 -8.04 -15.10 -9.38
CA PHE A 13 -8.26 -13.69 -9.03
C PHE A 13 -9.22 -13.57 -7.86
N ILE A 14 -10.40 -14.20 -7.93
CA ILE A 14 -11.40 -14.19 -6.85
C ILE A 14 -10.80 -14.72 -5.53
N ALA A 15 -10.07 -15.83 -5.58
CA ALA A 15 -9.45 -16.42 -4.39
C ALA A 15 -8.40 -15.51 -3.74
N GLU A 16 -7.52 -14.87 -4.53
CA GLU A 16 -6.54 -13.93 -3.99
C GLU A 16 -7.18 -12.63 -3.50
N LEU A 17 -8.24 -12.16 -4.17
CA LEU A 17 -9.01 -11.00 -3.71
C LEU A 17 -9.66 -11.28 -2.35
N LYS A 18 -10.38 -12.41 -2.22
CA LYS A 18 -11.01 -12.86 -0.95
C LYS A 18 -9.99 -13.01 0.19
N ARG A 19 -8.75 -13.37 -0.12
CA ARG A 19 -7.68 -13.56 0.88
C ARG A 19 -7.14 -12.26 1.47
N LEU A 20 -7.15 -11.17 0.70
CA LEU A 20 -6.51 -9.90 1.09
C LEU A 20 -7.48 -8.81 1.55
N THR A 21 -8.76 -8.97 1.23
CA THR A 21 -9.76 -7.93 1.44
C THR A 21 -10.61 -8.18 2.67
N GLU A 22 -11.00 -7.11 3.35
CA GLU A 22 -12.03 -7.14 4.40
C GLU A 22 -13.45 -7.01 3.82
N TYR A 23 -13.56 -6.74 2.51
CA TYR A 23 -14.86 -6.65 1.85
C TYR A 23 -15.51 -8.02 1.70
N THR A 24 -16.84 -8.06 1.83
CA THR A 24 -17.64 -9.19 1.38
C THR A 24 -17.58 -9.27 -0.15
N VAL A 25 -16.87 -10.28 -0.67
CA VAL A 25 -16.77 -10.53 -2.11
C VAL A 25 -17.95 -11.40 -2.55
N ILE A 26 -18.76 -10.88 -3.48
CA ILE A 26 -19.85 -11.64 -4.10
C ILE A 26 -19.28 -12.83 -4.87
N GLU A 27 -19.92 -13.99 -4.71
CA GLU A 27 -19.52 -15.19 -5.44
C GLU A 27 -19.94 -15.11 -6.89
N ARG A 28 -19.16 -15.72 -7.77
CA ARG A 28 -19.43 -15.72 -9.21
C ARG A 28 -20.82 -16.26 -9.55
N ALA A 29 -21.24 -17.35 -8.91
CA ALA A 29 -22.55 -17.96 -9.16
C ALA A 29 -23.70 -17.00 -8.80
N MET A 30 -23.59 -16.29 -7.67
CA MET A 30 -24.56 -15.28 -7.25
C MET A 30 -24.58 -14.08 -8.20
N MET A 31 -23.42 -13.65 -8.70
CA MET A 31 -23.34 -12.61 -9.74
C MET A 31 -24.08 -13.02 -11.01
N GLU A 32 -23.84 -14.24 -11.51
CA GLU A 32 -24.48 -14.77 -12.71
C GLU A 32 -26.00 -14.91 -12.53
N GLU A 33 -26.46 -15.35 -11.35
CA GLU A 33 -27.87 -15.44 -11.00
C GLU A 33 -28.56 -14.07 -11.02
N VAL A 34 -28.04 -13.09 -10.28
CA VAL A 34 -28.63 -11.76 -10.20
C VAL A 34 -28.66 -11.06 -11.56
N LEU A 35 -27.61 -11.19 -12.37
CA LEU A 35 -27.60 -10.61 -13.72
C LEU A 35 -28.63 -11.26 -14.63
N LYS A 36 -28.78 -12.58 -14.54
CA LYS A 36 -29.80 -13.32 -15.31
C LYS A 36 -31.22 -12.93 -14.90
N GLU A 37 -31.49 -12.76 -13.61
CA GLU A 37 -32.79 -12.30 -13.10
C GLU A 37 -33.15 -10.89 -13.59
N ASN A 38 -32.15 -10.06 -13.82
CA ASN A 38 -32.31 -8.70 -14.35
C ASN A 38 -32.23 -8.64 -15.89
N GLU A 39 -32.29 -9.79 -16.57
CA GLU A 39 -32.19 -9.91 -18.03
C GLU A 39 -30.95 -9.19 -18.63
N PHE A 40 -29.87 -9.09 -17.84
CA PHE A 40 -28.68 -8.35 -18.20
C PHE A 40 -27.61 -9.25 -18.80
N ASN A 41 -27.17 -8.97 -20.02
CA ASN A 41 -26.08 -9.68 -20.67
C ASN A 41 -24.72 -9.03 -20.37
N ALA A 42 -23.99 -9.57 -19.40
CA ALA A 42 -22.65 -9.07 -19.06
C ALA A 42 -21.58 -9.36 -20.12
N GLU A 43 -21.79 -10.31 -21.02
CA GLU A 43 -20.82 -10.61 -22.09
C GLU A 43 -20.72 -9.49 -23.13
N GLU A 44 -21.79 -8.70 -23.29
CA GLU A 44 -21.83 -7.54 -24.19
C GLU A 44 -21.28 -6.26 -23.53
N CYS A 45 -20.86 -6.36 -22.27
CA CYS A 45 -20.43 -5.20 -21.50
C CYS A 45 -18.99 -4.79 -21.80
N SER A 46 -18.82 -3.70 -22.56
CA SER A 46 -17.50 -3.24 -23.00
C SER A 46 -17.14 -1.80 -22.60
N THR A 47 -18.09 -1.01 -22.09
CA THR A 47 -17.86 0.39 -21.70
C THR A 47 -17.80 0.57 -20.17
N GLU A 48 -17.20 1.67 -19.71
CA GLU A 48 -17.12 1.99 -18.29
C GLU A 48 -18.52 2.25 -17.69
N GLU A 49 -19.44 2.83 -18.47
CA GLU A 49 -20.83 3.02 -18.05
C GLU A 49 -21.54 1.69 -17.85
N CYS A 50 -21.31 0.73 -18.75
CA CYS A 50 -21.89 -0.60 -18.64
C CYS A 50 -21.34 -1.33 -17.40
N GLN A 51 -20.03 -1.20 -17.13
CA GLN A 51 -19.41 -1.70 -15.91
C GLN A 51 -20.11 -1.13 -14.66
N VAL A 52 -20.30 0.19 -14.59
CA VAL A 52 -21.03 0.82 -13.49
C VAL A 52 -22.47 0.27 -13.35
N GLN A 53 -23.17 -0.01 -14.46
CA GLN A 53 -24.50 -0.63 -14.42
C GLN A 53 -24.49 -2.04 -13.82
N ILE A 54 -23.52 -2.88 -14.17
CA ILE A 54 -23.35 -4.21 -13.56
C ILE A 54 -23.24 -4.05 -12.03
N GLY A 55 -22.39 -3.14 -11.57
CA GLY A 55 -22.22 -2.89 -10.13
C GLY A 55 -23.52 -2.47 -9.43
N LYS A 56 -24.34 -1.65 -10.09
CA LYS A 56 -25.65 -1.21 -9.58
C LYS A 56 -26.64 -2.37 -9.48
N ILE A 57 -26.72 -3.21 -10.51
CA ILE A 57 -27.57 -4.41 -10.52
C ILE A 57 -27.20 -5.36 -9.38
N LEU A 58 -25.89 -5.53 -9.15
CA LEU A 58 -25.35 -6.37 -8.07
C LEU A 58 -25.41 -5.72 -6.68
N ALA A 59 -25.91 -4.48 -6.58
CA ALA A 59 -25.95 -3.68 -5.36
C ALA A 59 -24.61 -3.60 -4.61
N VAL A 60 -23.49 -3.53 -5.35
CA VAL A 60 -22.15 -3.37 -4.78
C VAL A 60 -21.72 -1.91 -4.71
N ARG A 61 -20.92 -1.56 -3.70
CA ARG A 61 -20.35 -0.20 -3.56
C ARG A 61 -19.10 0.01 -4.42
N LYS A 62 -18.30 -1.03 -4.58
CA LYS A 62 -17.03 -1.04 -5.29
C LYS A 62 -17.00 -2.26 -6.20
N MET A 63 -16.33 -2.13 -7.34
CA MET A 63 -16.12 -3.25 -8.25
C MET A 63 -14.69 -3.26 -8.76
N ILE A 64 -14.09 -4.46 -8.79
CA ILE A 64 -12.76 -4.67 -9.36
C ILE A 64 -12.93 -5.26 -10.75
N TYR A 65 -12.40 -4.58 -11.76
CA TYR A 65 -12.36 -5.06 -13.13
C TYR A 65 -10.96 -5.54 -13.48
N VAL A 66 -10.87 -6.74 -14.05
CA VAL A 66 -9.62 -7.28 -14.58
C VAL A 66 -9.80 -7.49 -16.07
N LEU A 67 -9.13 -6.65 -16.86
CA LEU A 67 -8.99 -6.87 -18.29
C LEU A 67 -7.67 -7.58 -18.53
N LEU A 68 -7.71 -8.79 -19.10
CA LEU A 68 -6.51 -9.59 -19.35
C LEU A 68 -6.50 -10.07 -20.80
N TRP A 69 -5.36 -9.88 -21.47
CA TRP A 69 -5.10 -10.40 -22.80
C TRP A 69 -3.77 -11.15 -22.82
N LYS A 70 -3.59 -11.99 -23.83
CA LYS A 70 -2.38 -12.79 -24.03
C LYS A 70 -1.85 -12.55 -25.44
N TYR A 71 -0.58 -12.19 -25.54
CA TYR A 71 0.15 -12.07 -26.79
C TYR A 71 1.38 -12.99 -26.75
N GLY A 72 1.37 -14.04 -27.58
CA GLY A 72 2.40 -15.08 -27.52
C GLY A 72 2.47 -15.75 -26.13
N ALA A 73 3.60 -15.58 -25.45
CA ALA A 73 3.84 -16.10 -24.10
C ALA A 73 3.61 -15.08 -22.97
N GLU A 74 3.23 -13.85 -23.31
CA GLU A 74 3.03 -12.77 -22.35
C GLU A 74 1.54 -12.55 -22.08
N TYR A 75 1.17 -12.50 -20.81
CA TYR A 75 -0.11 -12.02 -20.32
C TYR A 75 0.06 -10.56 -19.93
N THR A 76 -0.81 -9.71 -20.44
CA THR A 76 -0.83 -8.29 -20.09
C THR A 76 -2.26 -7.92 -19.72
N GLY A 77 -2.43 -7.03 -18.76
CA GLY A 77 -3.73 -6.66 -18.28
C GLY A 77 -3.77 -5.34 -17.54
N THR A 78 -4.98 -4.97 -17.16
CA THR A 78 -5.25 -3.85 -16.27
C THR A 78 -6.21 -4.29 -15.20
N ILE A 79 -5.88 -3.98 -13.94
CA ILE A 79 -6.76 -4.16 -12.79
C ILE A 79 -7.26 -2.77 -12.38
N LYS A 80 -8.58 -2.56 -12.33
CA LYS A 80 -9.22 -1.29 -11.95
C LYS A 80 -10.10 -1.48 -10.72
N LEU A 81 -10.06 -0.53 -9.78
CA LEU A 81 -11.05 -0.37 -8.70
C LEU A 81 -11.97 0.79 -9.08
N VAL A 82 -13.26 0.50 -9.18
CA VAL A 82 -14.27 1.49 -9.54
C VAL A 82 -15.26 1.68 -8.40
N ASN A 83 -15.55 2.94 -8.09
CA ASN A 83 -16.65 3.34 -7.23
C ASN A 83 -17.96 3.29 -8.02
N ILE A 84 -18.91 2.44 -7.62
CA ILE A 84 -20.14 2.22 -8.38
C ILE A 84 -21.15 3.37 -8.22
N GLU A 85 -21.08 4.10 -7.10
CA GLU A 85 -21.95 5.24 -6.87
C GLU A 85 -21.54 6.43 -7.74
N SER A 86 -20.26 6.79 -7.74
CA SER A 86 -19.74 7.93 -8.51
C SER A 86 -19.33 7.59 -9.94
N GLY A 87 -19.04 6.33 -10.23
CA GLY A 87 -18.43 5.88 -11.49
C GLY A 87 -16.92 6.14 -11.57
N GLU A 88 -16.30 6.65 -10.51
CA GLU A 88 -14.89 7.01 -10.51
C GLU A 88 -13.96 5.79 -10.49
N ASN A 89 -12.90 5.83 -11.30
CA ASN A 89 -11.78 4.89 -11.22
C ASN A 89 -10.83 5.32 -10.10
N GLU A 90 -10.96 4.69 -8.93
CA GLU A 90 -10.20 5.02 -7.72
C GLU A 90 -8.77 4.52 -7.79
N HIS A 91 -8.52 3.43 -8.50
CA HIS A 91 -7.17 2.89 -8.68
C HIS A 91 -7.08 2.03 -9.93
N SER A 92 -5.97 2.14 -10.64
CA SER A 92 -5.69 1.31 -11.82
C SER A 92 -4.22 0.92 -11.87
N GLU A 93 -3.95 -0.36 -12.13
CA GLU A 93 -2.59 -0.90 -12.31
C GLU A 93 -2.50 -1.72 -13.59
N SER A 94 -1.50 -1.40 -14.42
CA SER A 94 -1.11 -2.25 -15.55
C SER A 94 -0.21 -3.37 -15.07
N VAL A 95 -0.50 -4.59 -15.52
CA VAL A 95 0.20 -5.80 -15.09
C VAL A 95 0.69 -6.59 -16.31
N SER A 96 1.86 -7.20 -16.19
CA SER A 96 2.36 -8.15 -17.19
C SER A 96 3.10 -9.33 -16.56
N TYR A 97 3.06 -10.47 -17.26
CA TYR A 97 3.70 -11.71 -16.84
C TYR A 97 3.96 -12.61 -18.04
N THR A 98 5.22 -13.03 -18.20
CA THR A 98 5.62 -13.97 -19.24
C THR A 98 5.69 -15.38 -18.67
N GLY A 99 4.99 -16.33 -19.30
CA GLY A 99 5.05 -17.74 -18.88
C GLY A 99 3.82 -18.56 -19.26
N SER A 100 3.66 -19.68 -18.56
CA SER A 100 2.49 -20.56 -18.69
C SER A 100 1.30 -20.04 -17.88
N VAL A 101 0.08 -20.51 -18.19
CA VAL A 101 -1.09 -20.22 -17.34
C VAL A 101 -0.88 -20.72 -15.90
N THR A 102 -0.22 -21.87 -15.74
CA THR A 102 0.07 -22.46 -14.42
C THR A 102 0.96 -21.54 -13.59
N SER A 103 2.00 -20.98 -14.18
CA SER A 103 2.93 -20.09 -13.47
C SER A 103 2.32 -18.70 -13.26
N LEU A 104 1.49 -18.21 -14.20
CA LEU A 104 0.67 -17.02 -14.00
C LEU A 104 -0.23 -17.16 -12.76
N VAL A 105 -0.95 -18.27 -12.64
CA VAL A 105 -1.87 -18.52 -11.51
C VAL A 105 -1.11 -18.69 -10.20
N LYS A 106 0.03 -19.40 -10.20
CA LYS A 106 0.81 -19.64 -8.98
C LYS A 106 1.60 -18.42 -8.50
N GLU A 107 2.05 -17.56 -9.40
CA GLU A 107 3.02 -16.51 -9.08
C GLU A 107 2.57 -15.12 -9.52
N GLY A 108 2.11 -14.99 -10.77
CA GLY A 108 1.72 -13.72 -11.37
C GLY A 108 0.54 -13.06 -10.65
N ILE A 109 -0.62 -13.73 -10.65
CA ILE A 109 -1.85 -13.21 -10.05
C ILE A 109 -1.67 -12.90 -8.56
N PRO A 110 -1.09 -13.79 -7.72
CA PRO A 110 -0.84 -13.47 -6.31
C PRO A 110 0.08 -12.26 -6.09
N ARG A 111 1.02 -11.99 -7.02
CA ARG A 111 1.90 -10.82 -6.96
C ARG A 111 1.13 -9.55 -7.33
N TRP A 112 0.37 -9.59 -8.42
CA TRP A 112 -0.44 -8.46 -8.87
C TRP A 112 -1.49 -8.07 -7.84
N ILE A 113 -2.22 -9.03 -7.27
CA ILE A 113 -3.28 -8.74 -6.30
C ILE A 113 -2.71 -8.19 -4.98
N ARG A 114 -1.54 -8.66 -4.55
CA ARG A 114 -0.82 -8.06 -3.41
C ARG A 114 -0.39 -6.62 -3.69
N SER A 115 0.17 -6.37 -4.87
CA SER A 115 0.60 -5.03 -5.32
C SER A 115 -0.59 -4.06 -5.41
N PHE A 116 -1.71 -4.53 -5.95
CA PHE A 116 -2.94 -3.77 -6.09
C PHE A 116 -3.52 -3.39 -4.72
N TYR A 117 -3.69 -4.36 -3.81
CA TYR A 117 -4.22 -4.07 -2.48
C TYR A 117 -3.28 -3.28 -1.59
N SER A 118 -1.96 -3.42 -1.74
CA SER A 118 -1.04 -2.63 -0.93
C SER A 118 -1.19 -1.13 -1.14
N ARG A 119 -1.64 -0.73 -2.33
CA ARG A 119 -1.92 0.67 -2.67
C ARG A 119 -3.31 1.15 -2.26
N LEU A 120 -4.25 0.23 -2.05
CA LEU A 120 -5.62 0.54 -1.61
C LEU A 120 -5.74 0.64 -0.10
N ASN A 121 -4.88 -0.08 0.62
CA ASN A 121 -4.88 -0.15 2.08
C ASN A 121 -3.50 0.25 2.61
N THR A 122 -2.99 1.39 2.14
CA THR A 122 -1.69 1.90 2.56
C THR A 122 -1.75 2.23 4.06
N ALA A 123 -0.81 1.69 4.82
CA ALA A 123 -0.72 1.98 6.24
C ALA A 123 -0.39 3.45 6.44
N LYS A 124 -0.84 4.02 7.55
CA LYS A 124 -0.57 5.40 7.92
C LYS A 124 0.16 5.45 9.25
N ILE A 125 1.20 6.27 9.31
CA ILE A 125 1.91 6.58 10.55
C ILE A 125 1.76 8.04 10.92
N THR A 126 1.37 8.28 12.17
CA THR A 126 1.34 9.59 12.81
C THR A 126 2.31 9.58 13.97
N LEU A 127 3.28 10.50 13.92
CA LEU A 127 4.33 10.66 14.92
C LEU A 127 4.20 12.06 15.53
N ILE A 128 3.89 12.12 16.81
CA ILE A 128 3.75 13.36 17.57
C ILE A 128 4.78 13.41 18.71
N SER A 129 5.00 14.60 19.25
CA SER A 129 5.82 14.81 20.44
C SER A 129 5.55 16.18 21.03
N GLY A 130 5.76 16.34 22.33
CA GLY A 130 5.91 17.66 22.95
C GLY A 130 7.13 18.44 22.42
N ASN A 131 8.14 17.76 21.89
CA ASN A 131 9.32 18.39 21.27
C ASN A 131 9.24 18.38 19.74
N ARG A 132 8.93 19.53 19.14
CA ARG A 132 8.79 19.70 17.68
C ARG A 132 10.12 19.76 16.90
N ASN A 133 11.25 19.74 17.59
CA ASN A 133 12.57 19.77 16.95
C ASN A 133 13.13 18.36 16.68
N ILE A 134 12.33 17.32 16.86
CA ILE A 134 12.74 15.94 16.56
C ILE A 134 12.73 15.75 15.04
N GLU A 135 13.91 15.43 14.50
CA GLU A 135 14.13 14.96 13.14
C GLU A 135 13.92 13.45 13.08
N VAL A 136 13.31 13.00 11.99
CA VAL A 136 12.90 11.61 11.77
C VAL A 136 13.54 11.12 10.48
N THR A 137 14.24 10.00 10.55
CA THR A 137 14.71 9.28 9.37
C THR A 137 14.20 7.84 9.42
N ALA A 138 13.82 7.27 8.28
CA ALA A 138 13.40 5.87 8.20
C ALA A 138 14.14 5.16 7.08
N ASN A 139 14.75 4.02 7.41
CA ASN A 139 15.55 3.23 6.47
C ASN A 139 16.62 4.07 5.73
N GLY A 140 17.15 5.10 6.41
CA GLY A 140 18.15 6.03 5.86
C GLY A 140 17.58 7.20 5.05
N LEU A 141 16.27 7.24 4.80
CA LEU A 141 15.60 8.35 4.12
C LEU A 141 15.12 9.39 5.14
N ASP A 142 15.30 10.67 4.83
CA ASP A 142 14.81 11.76 5.66
C ASP A 142 13.28 11.88 5.53
N TRP A 143 12.58 11.83 6.67
CA TRP A 143 11.14 12.03 6.77
C TRP A 143 10.79 13.43 7.28
N GLY A 144 11.78 14.26 7.61
CA GLY A 144 11.60 15.61 8.10
C GLY A 144 11.46 15.68 9.63
N LYS A 145 10.69 16.67 10.11
CA LYS A 145 10.50 16.94 11.54
C LYS A 145 9.08 16.60 12.00
N ILE A 146 8.96 16.19 13.26
CA ILE A 146 7.66 16.00 13.94
C ILE A 146 6.94 17.36 14.12
N PRO A 147 5.60 17.44 13.98
CA PRO A 147 4.68 16.32 13.79
C PRO A 147 4.62 15.81 12.36
N ILE A 148 4.51 14.49 12.22
CA ILE A 148 4.21 13.81 10.97
C ILE A 148 2.81 13.23 11.12
N PHE A 149 1.91 13.57 10.20
CA PHE A 149 0.53 13.09 10.20
C PHE A 149 0.28 12.21 8.99
N ASP A 150 -0.39 11.08 9.24
CA ASP A 150 -0.95 10.19 8.22
C ASP A 150 0.02 9.86 7.07
N LYS A 151 1.31 9.72 7.39
CA LYS A 151 2.31 9.41 6.37
C LYS A 151 2.08 7.99 5.89
N GLU A 152 1.83 7.87 4.59
CA GLU A 152 1.60 6.60 3.92
C GLU A 152 2.87 5.73 3.89
N LEU A 153 2.72 4.45 4.25
CA LEU A 153 3.75 3.43 4.29
C LEU A 153 3.30 2.15 3.57
N ASP A 154 4.20 1.57 2.78
CA ASP A 154 4.05 0.22 2.27
C ASP A 154 4.20 -0.81 3.40
N GLN A 155 3.69 -2.02 3.18
CA GLN A 155 3.95 -3.13 4.11
C GLN A 155 5.45 -3.44 4.17
N GLY A 156 5.99 -3.64 5.37
CA GLY A 156 7.40 -3.94 5.55
C GLY A 156 7.94 -3.62 6.93
N MET A 157 9.26 -3.72 7.06
CA MET A 157 9.96 -3.34 8.29
C MET A 157 10.58 -1.95 8.10
N TYR A 158 10.27 -1.05 9.03
CA TYR A 158 10.82 0.31 9.05
C TYR A 158 11.67 0.50 10.30
N LYS A 159 12.96 0.77 10.09
CA LYS A 159 13.87 1.24 11.14
C LYS A 159 13.82 2.76 11.16
N VAL A 160 13.06 3.31 12.10
CA VAL A 160 12.83 4.74 12.25
C VAL A 160 13.72 5.28 13.35
N GLN A 161 14.49 6.32 13.05
CA GLN A 161 15.41 6.97 13.96
C GLN A 161 14.92 8.38 14.26
N PHE A 162 15.07 8.76 15.53
CA PHE A 162 14.61 10.04 16.06
C PHE A 162 15.80 10.76 16.68
N SER A 163 16.04 12.00 16.29
CA SER A 163 17.15 12.81 16.81
C SER A 163 16.73 14.25 17.04
N ALA A 164 17.22 14.83 18.13
CA ALA A 164 17.09 16.25 18.42
C ALA A 164 18.34 16.77 19.15
N LEU A 165 18.70 18.03 18.92
CA LEU A 165 19.84 18.64 19.61
C LEU A 165 19.64 18.63 21.13
N GLY A 166 20.64 18.15 21.88
CA GLY A 166 20.57 18.02 23.34
C GLY A 166 19.91 16.73 23.85
N TYR A 167 19.45 15.85 22.96
CA TYR A 167 18.80 14.57 23.30
C TYR A 167 19.63 13.37 22.84
N GLU A 168 19.43 12.23 23.49
CA GLU A 168 19.91 10.93 23.04
C GLU A 168 19.06 10.46 21.85
N ASN A 169 19.71 9.97 20.79
CA ASN A 169 19.00 9.45 19.63
C ASN A 169 18.24 8.18 20.01
N SER A 170 17.05 8.02 19.45
CA SER A 170 16.23 6.81 19.61
C SER A 170 16.06 6.10 18.28
N THR A 171 15.88 4.79 18.30
CA THR A 171 15.57 3.98 17.12
C THR A 171 14.47 3.00 17.46
N ARG A 172 13.43 2.95 16.64
CA ARG A 172 12.31 2.02 16.76
C ARG A 172 12.13 1.25 15.46
N ASN A 173 11.75 -0.02 15.58
CA ASN A 173 11.43 -0.87 14.45
C ASN A 173 9.91 -1.03 14.40
N TYR A 174 9.30 -0.61 13.30
CA TYR A 174 7.88 -0.82 13.05
C TYR A 174 7.72 -1.94 12.03
N ARG A 175 6.92 -2.95 12.38
CA ARG A 175 6.41 -3.91 11.41
C ARG A 175 5.08 -3.36 10.90
N VAL A 176 5.08 -2.91 9.66
CA VAL A 176 3.92 -2.31 9.00
C VAL A 176 3.22 -3.38 8.17
N ASN A 177 1.95 -3.61 8.46
CA ASN A 177 1.03 -4.42 7.67
C ASN A 177 0.04 -3.51 6.93
N LEU A 178 -0.69 -4.07 5.98
CA LEU A 178 -1.70 -3.32 5.21
C LEU A 178 -2.77 -2.75 6.13
N GLY A 179 -3.07 -1.46 5.96
CA GLY A 179 -4.11 -0.74 6.69
C GLY A 179 -3.75 -0.29 8.10
N ASP A 180 -2.56 -0.65 8.62
CA ASP A 180 -2.14 -0.28 9.96
C ASP A 180 -2.28 1.24 10.19
N GLN A 181 -2.90 1.61 11.32
CA GLN A 181 -2.97 2.99 11.80
C GLN A 181 -2.01 3.13 13.00
N ILE A 182 -0.77 3.53 12.73
CA ILE A 182 0.28 3.62 13.74
C ILE A 182 0.30 5.04 14.30
N ASN A 183 -0.08 5.18 15.58
CA ASN A 183 -0.10 6.47 16.27
C ASN A 183 0.88 6.44 17.44
N GLU A 184 1.93 7.25 17.39
CA GLU A 184 3.01 7.22 18.36
C GLU A 184 3.34 8.60 18.92
N ASP A 185 3.43 8.67 20.26
CA ASP A 185 4.00 9.82 20.97
C ASP A 185 5.47 9.54 21.31
N ILE A 186 6.35 10.31 20.68
CA ILE A 186 7.79 10.14 20.75
C ILE A 186 8.37 11.02 21.85
N THR A 187 8.91 10.38 22.88
CA THR A 187 9.68 11.06 23.93
C THR A 187 11.17 10.68 23.82
N LEU A 188 12.04 11.68 23.76
CA LEU A 188 13.50 11.48 23.81
C LEU A 188 14.07 11.82 25.17
N ARG A 189 15.10 11.08 25.58
CA ARG A 189 15.82 11.35 26.83
C ARG A 189 16.85 12.46 26.59
N SER A 190 16.89 13.46 27.48
CA SER A 190 17.92 14.50 27.45
C SER A 190 19.31 13.91 27.70
N LYS A 191 20.33 14.38 26.96
CA LYS A 191 21.73 14.07 27.26
C LYS A 191 22.11 14.68 28.61
N THR A 192 22.67 13.88 29.52
CA THR A 192 23.26 14.41 30.75
C THR A 192 24.54 15.18 30.42
N ARG A 193 24.83 16.26 31.16
CA ARG A 193 25.93 17.22 30.92
C ARG A 193 27.31 16.58 30.69
N GLY A 194 27.55 15.36 31.17
CA GLY A 194 28.82 14.64 31.01
C GLY A 194 29.08 14.00 29.63
N LYS A 195 28.08 13.91 28.73
CA LYS A 195 28.25 13.31 27.39
C LYS A 195 28.26 14.31 26.23
N ALA A 196 28.22 15.62 26.52
CA ALA A 196 28.17 16.68 25.50
C ALA A 196 29.54 17.27 25.11
N LEU A 197 30.63 16.90 25.80
CA LEU A 197 31.98 17.36 25.46
C LEU A 197 32.79 16.23 24.82
N THR A 198 32.74 16.11 23.49
CA THR A 198 33.91 15.70 22.68
C THR A 198 33.65 16.01 21.21
N ARG A 199 33.83 17.27 20.83
CA ARG A 199 34.54 17.63 19.59
C ARG A 199 35.55 18.69 19.98
N PHE A 200 36.67 18.26 20.53
CA PHE A 200 37.87 19.09 20.58
C PHE A 200 38.45 19.10 19.17
N SER A 201 38.28 20.21 18.46
CA SER A 201 39.16 20.54 17.35
C SER A 201 40.51 20.86 17.97
N PHE A 202 41.47 19.94 17.88
CA PHE A 202 42.87 20.25 18.11
C PHE A 202 43.32 21.18 16.97
N LEU A 203 43.21 22.49 17.18
CA LEU A 203 44.01 23.46 16.45
C LEU A 203 45.21 23.79 17.35
N PRO A 204 46.44 23.45 16.94
CA PRO A 204 47.62 23.74 17.72
C PRO A 204 47.84 25.25 17.76
N GLY A 205 47.72 25.83 18.95
CA GLY A 205 48.09 27.20 19.24
C GLY A 205 46.98 28.23 19.00
N ILE A 206 46.12 28.44 20.00
CA ILE A 206 45.71 29.77 20.50
C ILE A 206 45.02 29.55 21.86
N ARG A 207 45.39 30.38 22.84
CA ARG A 207 44.93 30.34 24.24
C ARG A 207 43.39 30.35 24.32
N ALA A 208 42.82 29.39 25.04
CA ALA A 208 41.44 29.48 25.50
C ALA A 208 41.33 30.57 26.56
N VAL A 209 40.50 31.59 26.32
CA VAL A 209 40.01 32.53 27.33
C VAL A 209 38.66 31.99 27.80
N LEU A 210 38.56 31.65 29.09
CA LEU A 210 37.28 31.39 29.75
C LEU A 210 36.66 32.75 30.10
N GLN A 211 35.44 33.01 29.64
CA GLN A 211 34.54 33.97 30.31
C GLN A 211 33.41 33.17 30.97
N LEU A 212 33.19 33.47 32.25
CA LEU A 212 32.12 32.93 33.10
C LEU A 212 30.74 33.35 32.59
#